data_AF-A0A7J9WPX1-F1
#
_entry.id   AF-A0A7J9WPX1-F1
#
_cell.length_a   1.000
_cell.length_b   1.000
_cell.length_c   1.000
_cell.angle_alpha   90.00
_cell.angle_beta   90.00
_cell.angle_gamma   90.00
#
_symmetry.space_group_name_H-M   'P 1'
#
loop_
_entity.id
_entity.type
_entity.pdbx_description
1 polymer ?
#
loop_
_entity_poly.entity_id
_entity_poly.type
_entity_poly.pdbx_seq_one_letter_code
_entity_poly.pdbx_strand_id
1 'polypeptide(L)'
;MHVIIGGCGRVGAELADRLSDEGHDVVVVDQSEHAFRRVGTTFNGESLVGDITDKDLLLRAGVERADALAAVTQSDNANLMAVEIASELFGVQHTVARLFNPDRERSYRKMGVEYVSETSMIVTALNNALRPQTFHQHVAGPNEYVEVVEIPIGRAGHGMTIAELEGSGEVRVAAVHSGARTRIPKLDDRLHKGDVAIAAVRQGSHRRVRALVCGGQ
;
A
#
# COMPACT_ATOMS: atom_id res chain seq x y z
N MET A 1 -9.62 19.19 1.10
CA MET A 1 -9.76 18.69 -0.28
C MET A 1 -11.22 18.31 -0.50
N HIS A 2 -11.71 18.39 -1.73
CA HIS A 2 -12.98 17.82 -2.15
C HIS A 2 -12.72 16.42 -2.73
N VAL A 3 -13.26 15.38 -2.10
CA VAL A 3 -13.00 13.98 -2.43
C VAL A 3 -14.30 13.24 -2.71
N ILE A 4 -14.37 12.58 -3.87
CA ILE A 4 -15.51 11.73 -4.26
C ILE A 4 -15.14 10.27 -4.05
N ILE A 5 -15.99 9.51 -3.36
CA ILE A 5 -15.80 8.09 -3.09
C ILE A 5 -16.95 7.30 -3.72
N GLY A 6 -16.64 6.49 -4.72
CA GLY A 6 -17.57 5.57 -5.37
C GLY A 6 -17.65 4.22 -4.66
N GLY A 7 -18.79 3.95 -4.02
CA GLY A 7 -19.11 2.72 -3.29
C GLY A 7 -18.99 2.92 -1.79
N CYS A 8 -20.11 2.80 -1.07
CA CYS A 8 -20.20 2.85 0.39
C CYS A 8 -20.21 1.42 0.99
N GLY A 9 -19.28 0.59 0.52
CA GLY A 9 -18.97 -0.72 1.13
C GLY A 9 -18.17 -0.57 2.42
N ARG A 10 -17.52 -1.65 2.89
CA ARG A 10 -16.63 -1.57 4.06
C ARG A 10 -15.45 -0.62 3.84
N VAL A 11 -14.80 -0.75 2.68
CA VAL A 11 -13.64 0.08 2.33
C VAL A 11 -14.04 1.54 2.15
N GLY A 12 -15.09 1.81 1.38
CA GLY A 12 -15.51 3.18 1.09
C GLY A 12 -16.08 3.92 2.30
N ALA A 13 -16.82 3.23 3.18
CA ALA A 13 -17.30 3.85 4.42
C ALA A 13 -16.14 4.23 5.35
N GLU A 14 -15.19 3.32 5.58
CA GLU A 14 -14.00 3.58 6.41
C GLU A 14 -13.14 4.72 5.82
N LEU A 15 -12.97 4.74 4.50
CA LEU A 15 -12.25 5.81 3.82
C LEU A 15 -12.97 7.16 3.94
N ALA A 16 -14.31 7.15 3.81
CA ALA A 16 -15.12 8.35 3.93
C ALA A 16 -15.06 8.93 5.34
N ASP A 17 -15.22 8.09 6.37
CA ASP A 17 -15.12 8.49 7.77
C ASP A 17 -13.75 9.08 8.08
N ARG A 18 -12.67 8.39 7.68
CA ARG A 18 -11.31 8.86 7.93
C ARG A 18 -11.02 10.21 7.29
N LEU A 19 -11.38 10.40 6.02
CA LEU A 19 -11.13 11.66 5.33
C LEU A 19 -12.01 12.79 5.87
N SER A 20 -13.25 12.47 6.27
CA SER A 20 -14.17 13.41 6.92
C SER A 20 -13.62 13.86 8.29
N ASP A 21 -13.11 12.93 9.11
CA ASP A 21 -12.48 13.21 10.41
C ASP A 21 -11.18 14.03 10.25
N GLU A 22 -10.45 13.84 9.16
CA GLU A 22 -9.28 14.65 8.78
C GLU A 22 -9.67 16.07 8.26
N GLY A 23 -10.97 16.38 8.17
CA GLY A 23 -11.51 17.70 7.81
C GLY A 23 -11.63 17.93 6.31
N HIS A 24 -11.70 16.87 5.50
CA HIS A 24 -11.95 16.97 4.06
C HIS A 24 -13.45 17.04 3.75
N ASP A 25 -13.77 17.66 2.62
CA ASP A 25 -15.13 17.70 2.05
C ASP A 25 -15.34 16.42 1.24
N VAL A 26 -16.10 15.48 1.79
CA VAL A 26 -16.25 14.12 1.25
C VAL A 26 -17.65 13.92 0.71
N VAL A 27 -17.75 13.41 -0.52
CA VAL A 27 -19.01 12.93 -1.12
C VAL A 27 -18.90 11.43 -1.33
N VAL A 28 -19.73 10.65 -0.64
CA VAL A 28 -19.81 9.19 -0.82
C VAL A 28 -21.00 8.86 -1.73
N VAL A 29 -20.77 8.01 -2.71
CA VAL A 29 -21.77 7.60 -3.70
C VAL A 29 -22.01 6.10 -3.58
N ASP A 30 -23.26 5.65 -3.54
CA ASP A 30 -23.58 4.23 -3.64
C ASP A 30 -24.94 4.02 -4.31
N GLN A 31 -25.13 2.90 -5.00
CA GLN A 31 -26.42 2.58 -5.63
C GLN A 31 -27.50 2.23 -4.59
N SER A 32 -27.09 1.81 -3.39
CA SER A 32 -27.98 1.44 -2.30
C SER A 32 -27.97 2.49 -1.20
N GLU A 33 -29.11 3.15 -0.97
CA GLU A 33 -29.29 4.07 0.15
C GLU A 33 -28.98 3.41 1.51
N HIS A 34 -29.25 2.11 1.64
CA HIS A 34 -28.94 1.34 2.85
C HIS A 34 -27.43 1.22 3.13
N ALA A 35 -26.57 1.43 2.14
CA ALA A 35 -25.12 1.37 2.30
C ALA A 35 -24.61 2.50 3.21
N PHE A 36 -25.25 3.68 3.18
CA PHE A 36 -24.85 4.84 3.99
C PHE A 36 -25.04 4.65 5.50
N ARG A 37 -25.73 3.59 5.94
CA ARG A 37 -25.70 3.22 7.37
C ARG A 37 -24.33 2.72 7.85
N ARG A 38 -23.37 2.52 6.94
CA ARG A 38 -22.02 2.07 7.26
C ARG A 38 -21.06 3.20 7.60
N VAL A 39 -21.28 4.41 7.07
CA VAL A 39 -20.50 5.57 7.49
C VAL A 39 -20.84 5.89 8.95
N GLY A 40 -19.86 6.36 9.69
CA GLY A 40 -19.93 6.62 11.11
C GLY A 40 -20.93 7.72 11.44
N THR A 41 -21.39 7.75 12.69
CA THR A 41 -22.29 8.82 13.16
C THR A 41 -21.63 10.20 13.17
N THR A 42 -20.30 10.25 13.10
CA THR A 42 -19.50 11.48 13.02
C THR A 42 -19.26 11.95 11.60
N PHE A 43 -19.61 11.14 10.59
CA PHE A 43 -19.47 11.51 9.19
C PHE A 43 -20.27 12.78 8.89
N ASN A 44 -19.58 13.80 8.40
CA ASN A 44 -20.15 15.11 8.11
C ASN A 44 -20.17 15.45 6.60
N GLY A 45 -19.88 14.48 5.74
CA GLY A 45 -19.90 14.63 4.29
C GLY A 45 -21.28 14.40 3.66
N GLU A 46 -21.34 14.44 2.34
CA GLU A 46 -22.55 14.24 1.55
C GLU A 46 -22.68 12.77 1.11
N SER A 47 -23.91 12.25 1.09
CA SER A 47 -24.23 10.91 0.55
C SER A 47 -25.16 11.02 -0.64
N LEU A 48 -24.78 10.43 -1.77
CA LEU A 48 -25.56 10.46 -3.01
C LEU A 48 -25.91 9.05 -3.49
N VAL A 49 -27.20 8.79 -3.67
CA VAL A 49 -27.67 7.54 -4.28
C VAL A 49 -27.46 7.59 -5.80
N GLY A 50 -26.74 6.62 -6.36
CA GLY A 50 -26.61 6.46 -7.81
C GLY A 50 -25.43 5.59 -8.25
N ASP A 51 -25.24 5.49 -9.57
CA ASP A 51 -24.11 4.80 -10.18
C ASP A 51 -22.91 5.76 -10.36
N ILE A 52 -21.75 5.41 -9.80
CA ILE A 52 -20.54 6.24 -9.91
C ILE A 52 -20.04 6.43 -11.35
N THR A 53 -20.51 5.61 -12.30
CA THR A 53 -20.21 5.77 -13.73
C THR A 53 -21.16 6.74 -14.45
N ASP A 54 -22.20 7.23 -13.76
CA ASP A 54 -23.12 8.22 -14.29
C ASP A 54 -22.50 9.62 -14.21
N LYS A 55 -22.35 10.23 -15.39
CA LYS A 55 -21.79 11.58 -15.54
C LYS A 55 -22.61 12.63 -14.78
N ASP A 56 -23.93 12.55 -14.81
CA ASP A 56 -24.80 13.55 -14.16
C ASP A 56 -24.72 13.41 -12.63
N LEU A 57 -24.52 12.19 -12.14
CA LEU A 57 -24.24 11.95 -10.72
C LEU A 57 -22.88 12.52 -10.31
N LEU A 58 -21.83 12.34 -11.12
CA LEU A 58 -20.51 12.90 -10.85
C LEU A 58 -20.53 14.43 -10.84
N LEU A 59 -21.29 15.07 -11.74
CA LEU A 59 -21.53 16.51 -11.72
C LEU A 59 -22.20 16.97 -10.42
N ARG A 60 -23.24 16.26 -9.98
CA ARG A 60 -23.91 16.52 -8.69
C ARG A 60 -22.97 16.32 -7.51
N ALA A 61 -22.09 15.33 -7.59
CA ALA A 61 -21.06 15.05 -6.60
C ALA A 61 -19.92 16.09 -6.60
N GLY A 62 -19.89 17.01 -7.55
CA GLY A 62 -18.88 18.07 -7.60
C GLY A 62 -17.58 17.69 -8.29
N VAL A 63 -17.59 16.73 -9.23
CA VAL A 63 -16.37 16.21 -9.89
C VAL A 63 -15.53 17.30 -10.57
N GLU A 64 -16.15 18.38 -11.08
CA GLU A 64 -15.43 19.50 -11.73
C GLU A 64 -14.50 20.27 -10.78
N ARG A 65 -14.74 20.18 -9.47
CA ARG A 65 -13.90 20.78 -8.42
C ARG A 65 -13.20 19.73 -7.54
N ALA A 66 -13.26 18.46 -7.92
CA ALA A 66 -12.71 17.38 -7.11
C ALA A 66 -11.18 17.37 -7.19
N ASP A 67 -10.56 17.35 -6.01
CA ASP A 67 -9.12 17.15 -5.90
C ASP A 67 -8.78 15.67 -6.13
N ALA A 68 -9.68 14.77 -5.72
CA ALA A 68 -9.49 13.33 -5.84
C ALA A 68 -10.79 12.54 -6.02
N LEU A 69 -10.69 11.37 -6.67
CA LEU A 69 -11.76 10.38 -6.75
C LEU A 69 -11.24 8.97 -6.44
N ALA A 70 -11.91 8.28 -5.53
CA ALA A 70 -11.63 6.88 -5.22
C ALA A 70 -12.83 5.99 -5.60
N ALA A 71 -12.65 5.07 -6.55
CA ALA A 71 -13.71 4.13 -6.93
C ALA A 71 -13.44 2.76 -6.30
N VAL A 72 -14.23 2.42 -5.27
CA VAL A 72 -14.03 1.28 -4.36
C VAL A 72 -15.23 0.33 -4.31
N THR A 73 -16.04 0.31 -5.37
CA THR A 73 -17.19 -0.59 -5.52
C THR A 73 -16.76 -2.06 -5.63
N GLN A 74 -17.73 -2.98 -5.67
CA GLN A 74 -17.46 -4.41 -5.90
C GLN A 74 -17.16 -4.75 -7.37
N SER A 75 -17.32 -3.80 -8.30
CA SER A 75 -17.16 -4.02 -9.73
C SER A 75 -15.87 -3.36 -10.23
N ASP A 76 -14.88 -4.18 -10.59
CA ASP A 76 -13.64 -3.70 -11.22
C ASP A 76 -13.92 -2.92 -12.51
N ASN A 77 -15.00 -3.24 -13.23
CA ASN A 77 -15.38 -2.48 -14.43
C ASN A 77 -15.91 -1.09 -14.08
N ALA A 78 -16.77 -1.01 -13.06
CA ALA A 78 -17.31 0.28 -12.62
C ALA A 78 -16.20 1.16 -12.03
N ASN A 79 -15.27 0.56 -11.28
CA ASN A 79 -14.15 1.29 -10.69
C ASN A 79 -13.25 1.89 -11.77
N LEU A 80 -12.88 1.09 -12.77
CA LEU A 80 -12.10 1.54 -13.92
C LEU A 80 -12.83 2.65 -14.70
N MET A 81 -14.11 2.45 -15.02
CA MET A 81 -14.86 3.45 -15.78
C MET A 81 -15.03 4.77 -15.01
N ALA A 82 -15.28 4.71 -13.70
CA ALA A 82 -15.43 5.90 -12.87
C ALA A 82 -14.15 6.74 -12.82
N VAL A 83 -12.98 6.10 -12.64
CA VAL A 83 -11.70 6.83 -12.63
C VAL A 83 -11.38 7.41 -14.00
N GLU A 84 -11.60 6.67 -15.09
CA GLU A 84 -11.40 7.16 -16.46
C GLU A 84 -12.32 8.34 -16.79
N ILE A 85 -13.60 8.28 -16.41
CA ILE A 85 -14.52 9.41 -16.61
C ILE A 85 -14.02 10.64 -15.83
N ALA A 86 -13.61 10.45 -14.57
CA ALA A 86 -13.13 11.53 -13.73
C ALA A 86 -11.82 12.15 -14.25
N SER A 87 -10.87 11.34 -14.70
CA SER A 87 -9.58 11.81 -15.21
C SER A 87 -9.71 12.40 -16.61
N GLU A 88 -10.32 11.67 -17.56
CA GLU A 88 -10.31 12.03 -18.98
C GLU A 88 -11.35 13.09 -19.32
N LEU A 89 -12.53 13.08 -18.67
CA LEU A 89 -13.60 14.03 -18.99
C LEU A 89 -13.62 15.25 -18.07
N PHE A 90 -13.19 15.09 -16.82
CA PHE A 90 -13.25 16.15 -15.81
C PHE A 90 -11.88 16.63 -15.31
N GLY A 91 -10.79 15.98 -15.73
CA GLY A 91 -9.43 16.43 -15.41
C GLY A 91 -9.02 16.22 -13.96
N VAL A 92 -9.70 15.34 -13.21
CA VAL A 92 -9.33 15.02 -11.82
C VAL A 92 -7.96 14.34 -11.82
N GLN A 93 -6.98 14.97 -11.18
CA GLN A 93 -5.58 14.52 -11.24
C GLN A 93 -5.29 13.31 -10.36
N HIS A 94 -6.03 13.14 -9.26
CA HIS A 94 -5.82 12.06 -8.29
C HIS A 94 -7.00 11.10 -8.29
N THR A 95 -6.99 10.16 -9.22
CA THR A 95 -8.00 9.10 -9.30
C THR A 95 -7.40 7.76 -8.88
N VAL A 96 -8.07 7.00 -8.02
CA VAL A 96 -7.63 5.65 -7.61
C VAL A 96 -8.77 4.65 -7.72
N ALA A 97 -8.51 3.52 -8.37
CA ALA A 97 -9.47 2.41 -8.46
C ALA A 97 -9.08 1.25 -7.56
N ARG A 98 -10.07 0.67 -6.88
CA ARG A 98 -9.91 -0.65 -6.23
C ARG A 98 -9.97 -1.73 -7.29
N LEU A 99 -8.99 -2.62 -7.28
CA LEU A 99 -8.94 -3.81 -8.12
C LEU A 99 -9.09 -5.07 -7.25
N PHE A 100 -10.15 -5.83 -7.49
CA PHE A 100 -10.40 -7.09 -6.82
C PHE A 100 -9.77 -8.27 -7.58
N ASN A 101 -9.92 -8.33 -8.91
CA ASN A 101 -9.35 -9.41 -9.71
C ASN A 101 -7.90 -9.10 -10.18
N PRO A 102 -6.87 -9.74 -9.61
CA PRO A 102 -5.47 -9.47 -9.98
C PRO A 102 -5.14 -9.82 -11.44
N ASP A 103 -5.90 -10.68 -12.11
CA ASP A 103 -5.66 -11.02 -13.53
C ASP A 103 -5.83 -9.81 -14.46
N ARG A 104 -6.56 -8.78 -14.00
CA ARG A 104 -6.82 -7.55 -14.75
C ARG A 104 -5.76 -6.47 -14.53
N GLU A 105 -4.82 -6.71 -13.63
CA GLU A 105 -3.78 -5.75 -13.25
C GLU A 105 -2.97 -5.26 -14.44
N ARG A 106 -2.67 -6.17 -15.39
CA ARG A 106 -1.96 -5.81 -16.62
C ARG A 106 -2.73 -4.79 -17.46
N SER A 107 -4.06 -4.87 -17.49
CA SER A 107 -4.89 -3.92 -18.25
C SER A 107 -4.85 -2.54 -17.59
N TYR A 108 -5.06 -2.47 -16.28
CA TYR A 108 -5.00 -1.23 -15.52
C TYR A 108 -3.67 -0.50 -15.71
N ARG A 109 -2.54 -1.22 -15.58
CA ARG A 109 -1.21 -0.65 -15.83
C ARG A 109 -1.02 -0.12 -17.24
N LYS A 110 -1.56 -0.80 -18.26
CA LYS A 110 -1.47 -0.35 -19.66
C LYS A 110 -2.25 0.92 -19.93
N MET A 111 -3.35 1.14 -19.22
CA MET A 111 -4.15 2.36 -19.32
C MET A 111 -3.57 3.51 -18.48
N GLY A 112 -2.56 3.25 -17.65
CA GLY A 112 -1.97 4.28 -16.79
C GLY A 112 -2.85 4.66 -15.60
N VAL A 113 -3.86 3.84 -15.30
CA VAL A 113 -4.76 4.04 -14.16
C VAL A 113 -4.03 3.69 -12.88
N GLU A 114 -4.10 4.58 -11.89
CA GLU A 114 -3.63 4.29 -10.54
C GLU A 114 -4.65 3.39 -9.83
N TYR A 115 -4.18 2.31 -9.20
CA TYR A 115 -5.07 1.33 -8.56
C TYR A 115 -4.44 0.66 -7.35
N VAL A 116 -5.31 0.13 -6.49
CA VAL A 116 -4.94 -0.71 -5.35
C VAL A 116 -5.53 -2.10 -5.54
N SER A 117 -4.66 -3.11 -5.72
CA SER A 117 -5.08 -4.52 -5.78
C SER A 117 -5.33 -5.07 -4.37
N GLU A 118 -6.60 -5.15 -3.98
CA GLU A 118 -7.00 -5.64 -2.67
C GLU A 118 -6.53 -7.09 -2.45
N THR A 119 -6.77 -7.96 -3.44
CA THR A 119 -6.40 -9.37 -3.34
C THR A 119 -4.90 -9.53 -3.17
N SER A 120 -4.08 -8.81 -3.96
CA SER A 120 -2.63 -8.89 -3.86
C SER A 120 -2.12 -8.39 -2.50
N MET A 121 -2.69 -7.31 -1.98
CA MET A 121 -2.33 -6.77 -0.66
C MET A 121 -2.69 -7.73 0.47
N ILE A 122 -3.91 -8.27 0.46
CA ILE A 122 -4.37 -9.21 1.50
C ILE A 122 -3.57 -10.50 1.44
N VAL A 123 -3.32 -11.08 0.27
CA VAL A 123 -2.50 -12.28 0.11
C VAL A 123 -1.08 -12.03 0.64
N THR A 124 -0.51 -10.87 0.36
CA THR A 124 0.81 -10.48 0.89
C THR A 124 0.79 -10.41 2.42
N ALA A 125 -0.20 -9.74 3.00
CA ALA A 125 -0.35 -9.63 4.46
C ALA A 125 -0.55 -11.00 5.14
N LEU A 126 -1.40 -11.86 4.57
CA LEU A 126 -1.65 -13.21 5.09
C LEU A 126 -0.43 -14.12 4.95
N ASN A 127 0.24 -14.11 3.80
CA ASN A 127 1.47 -14.89 3.60
C ASN A 127 2.56 -14.45 4.59
N ASN A 128 2.61 -13.17 4.95
CA ASN A 128 3.51 -12.67 5.99
C ASN A 128 3.10 -13.14 7.39
N ALA A 129 1.79 -13.08 7.72
CA ALA A 129 1.29 -13.51 9.03
C ALA A 129 1.42 -15.02 9.29
N LEU A 130 1.29 -15.85 8.25
CA LEU A 130 1.42 -17.31 8.35
C LEU A 130 2.87 -17.79 8.48
N ARG A 131 3.85 -16.96 8.12
CA ARG A 131 5.26 -17.32 8.23
C ARG A 131 5.78 -16.88 9.60
N PRO A 132 6.34 -17.79 10.42
CA PRO A 132 6.98 -17.40 11.67
C PRO A 132 8.11 -16.41 11.37
N GLN A 133 7.87 -15.16 11.78
CA GLN A 133 8.71 -13.95 11.80
C GLN A 133 9.98 -14.01 10.95
N THR A 134 10.05 -13.24 9.85
CA THR A 134 11.31 -12.63 9.34
C THR A 134 11.17 -11.64 8.16
N PHE A 135 9.97 -11.24 7.68
CA PHE A 135 9.92 -10.48 6.42
C PHE A 135 8.84 -9.38 6.43
N HIS A 136 9.27 -8.13 6.36
CA HIS A 136 8.40 -6.96 6.33
C HIS A 136 8.78 -6.02 5.18
N GLN A 137 7.88 -5.95 4.19
CA GLN A 137 7.78 -4.95 3.11
C GLN A 137 8.65 -5.13 1.86
N HIS A 138 7.98 -5.49 0.75
CA HIS A 138 8.52 -5.36 -0.59
C HIS A 138 8.41 -3.88 -1.02
N VAL A 139 9.51 -3.26 -1.45
CA VAL A 139 9.51 -1.91 -2.05
C VAL A 139 9.93 -2.05 -3.52
N ALA A 140 8.96 -2.25 -4.41
CA ALA A 140 9.26 -2.39 -5.83
C ALA A 140 9.59 -1.03 -6.46
N GLY A 141 10.81 -0.88 -6.99
CA GLY A 141 11.16 0.18 -7.92
C GLY A 141 10.76 -0.18 -9.36
N PRO A 142 10.63 0.79 -10.28
CA PRO A 142 10.13 0.56 -11.65
C PRO A 142 10.98 -0.42 -12.49
N ASN A 143 12.27 -0.63 -12.18
CA ASN A 143 13.16 -1.52 -12.94
C ASN A 143 14.10 -2.40 -12.08
N GLU A 144 14.06 -2.29 -10.75
CA GLU A 144 14.88 -3.12 -9.84
C GLU A 144 14.07 -3.44 -8.57
N TYR A 145 13.86 -4.73 -8.30
CA TYR A 145 13.17 -5.18 -7.11
C TYR A 145 14.15 -5.21 -5.92
N VAL A 146 14.01 -4.25 -5.02
CA VAL A 146 14.68 -4.22 -3.73
C VAL A 146 13.64 -4.56 -2.67
N GLU A 147 13.95 -5.48 -1.77
CA GLU A 147 13.06 -5.86 -0.67
C GLU A 147 13.64 -5.34 0.63
N VAL A 148 12.83 -4.66 1.44
CA VAL A 148 13.25 -4.32 2.80
C VAL A 148 12.98 -5.54 3.66
N VAL A 149 13.97 -5.98 4.40
CA VAL A 149 13.89 -7.21 5.20
C VAL A 149 14.50 -6.99 6.56
N GLU A 150 14.01 -7.77 7.53
CA GLU A 150 14.64 -7.95 8.82
C GLU A 150 15.55 -9.18 8.76
N ILE A 151 16.82 -9.00 9.12
CA ILE A 151 17.84 -10.03 9.06
C ILE A 151 18.30 -10.33 10.48
N PRO A 152 17.86 -11.45 11.09
CA PRO A 152 18.33 -11.87 12.39
C PRO A 152 19.82 -12.21 12.33
N ILE A 153 20.60 -11.57 13.20
CA ILE A 153 22.04 -11.81 13.28
C ILE A 153 22.28 -13.05 14.14
N GLY A 154 22.72 -14.11 13.47
CA GLY A 154 23.11 -15.36 14.11
C GLY A 154 24.56 -15.37 14.56
N ARG A 155 25.11 -16.57 14.73
CA ARG A 155 26.50 -16.73 15.21
C ARG A 155 27.51 -16.24 14.17
N ALA A 156 27.27 -16.46 12.89
CA ALA A 156 28.20 -16.09 11.81
C ALA A 156 28.31 -14.58 11.61
N GLY A 157 27.20 -13.84 11.80
CA GLY A 157 27.19 -12.38 11.72
C GLY A 157 27.67 -11.68 12.99
N HIS A 158 27.89 -12.41 14.10
CA HIS A 158 28.39 -11.79 15.32
C HIS A 158 29.80 -11.25 15.12
N GLY A 159 29.99 -9.96 15.41
CA GLY A 159 31.24 -9.24 15.22
C GLY A 159 31.42 -8.68 13.82
N MET A 160 30.60 -9.05 12.84
CA MET A 160 30.65 -8.47 11.49
C MET A 160 30.31 -6.97 11.56
N THR A 161 31.07 -6.15 10.85
CA THR A 161 30.77 -4.72 10.68
C THR A 161 29.67 -4.52 9.63
N ILE A 162 28.98 -3.39 9.68
CA ILE A 162 28.02 -3.04 8.62
C ILE A 162 28.70 -2.99 7.25
N ALA A 163 29.92 -2.45 7.16
CA ALA A 163 30.69 -2.41 5.91
C ALA A 163 30.96 -3.80 5.32
N GLU A 164 31.27 -4.79 6.17
CA GLU A 164 31.49 -6.17 5.72
C GLU A 164 30.19 -6.81 5.20
N LEU A 165 29.05 -6.54 5.86
CA LEU A 165 27.75 -7.04 5.43
C LEU A 165 27.34 -6.41 4.08
N GLU A 166 27.48 -5.09 3.96
CA GLU A 166 27.13 -4.32 2.75
C GLU A 166 28.15 -4.51 1.61
N GLY A 167 29.33 -5.05 1.88
CA GLY A 167 30.43 -5.15 0.93
C GLY A 167 30.12 -5.95 -0.35
N SER A 168 29.09 -6.81 -0.32
CA SER A 168 28.60 -7.53 -1.50
C SER A 168 27.86 -6.63 -2.50
N GLY A 169 27.38 -5.46 -2.07
CA GLY A 169 26.47 -4.61 -2.84
C GLY A 169 25.06 -5.20 -3.01
N GLU A 170 24.77 -6.34 -2.39
CA GLU A 170 23.46 -7.01 -2.44
C GLU A 170 22.54 -6.63 -1.29
N VAL A 171 23.08 -5.98 -0.25
CA VAL A 171 22.39 -5.56 0.96
C VAL A 171 22.84 -4.18 1.42
N ARG A 172 21.90 -3.40 1.95
CA ARG A 172 22.13 -2.10 2.57
C ARG A 172 21.35 -2.00 3.88
N VAL A 173 22.03 -1.89 5.00
CA VAL A 173 21.44 -1.83 6.34
C VAL A 173 20.93 -0.41 6.61
N ALA A 174 19.63 -0.28 6.84
CA ALA A 174 18.99 0.98 7.21
C ALA A 174 18.98 1.19 8.73
N ALA A 175 18.75 0.12 9.50
CA ALA A 175 18.72 0.17 10.96
C ALA A 175 19.12 -1.16 11.59
N VAL A 176 19.55 -1.13 12.84
CA VAL A 176 19.78 -2.32 13.67
C VAL A 176 18.95 -2.20 14.94
N HIS A 177 18.19 -3.25 15.21
CA HIS A 177 17.41 -3.43 16.42
C HIS A 177 18.14 -4.39 17.37
N SER A 178 18.48 -3.92 18.56
CA SER A 178 19.12 -4.70 19.62
C SER A 178 18.25 -4.62 20.88
N GLY A 179 17.45 -5.66 21.15
CA GLY A 179 16.56 -5.70 22.30
C GLY A 179 15.47 -4.63 22.26
N ALA A 180 15.56 -3.58 23.08
CA ALA A 180 14.56 -2.49 23.12
C ALA A 180 15.00 -1.22 22.36
N ARG A 181 16.16 -1.25 21.69
CA ARG A 181 16.74 -0.08 21.02
C ARG A 181 16.87 -0.31 19.52
N THR A 182 16.37 0.64 18.74
CA THR A 182 16.62 0.74 17.31
C THR A 182 17.58 1.89 17.05
N ARG A 183 18.58 1.67 16.19
CA ARG A 183 19.57 2.69 15.82
C ARG A 183 19.87 2.64 14.32
N ILE A 184 20.22 3.78 13.74
CA ILE A 184 20.83 3.85 12.41
C ILE A 184 22.33 3.60 12.61
N PRO A 185 22.89 2.52 12.06
CA PRO A 185 24.29 2.17 12.32
C PRO A 185 25.24 2.93 11.37
N LYS A 186 26.50 3.06 11.79
CA LYS A 186 27.63 3.47 10.97
C LYS A 186 28.30 2.25 10.34
N LEU A 187 29.07 2.47 9.28
CA LEU A 187 29.76 1.40 8.54
C LEU A 187 30.72 0.57 9.40
N ASP A 188 31.33 1.16 10.43
CA ASP A 188 32.26 0.53 11.36
C ASP A 188 31.59 -0.13 12.58
N ASP A 189 30.28 0.07 12.77
CA ASP A 189 29.55 -0.56 13.86
C ASP A 189 29.48 -2.07 13.69
N ARG A 190 29.66 -2.80 14.80
CA ARG A 190 29.59 -4.27 14.83
C ARG A 190 28.20 -4.77 15.18
N LEU A 191 27.81 -5.84 14.49
CA LEU A 191 26.58 -6.59 14.71
C LEU A 191 26.78 -7.61 15.84
N HIS A 192 25.76 -7.79 16.66
CA HIS A 192 25.77 -8.73 17.78
C HIS A 192 24.77 -9.86 17.55
N LYS A 193 25.07 -11.06 18.06
CA LYS A 193 24.12 -12.18 17.98
C LYS A 193 22.83 -11.79 18.72
N GLY A 194 21.70 -11.98 18.05
CA GLY A 194 20.38 -11.57 18.55
C GLY A 194 19.95 -10.18 18.12
N ASP A 195 20.82 -9.40 17.46
CA ASP A 195 20.41 -8.21 16.73
C ASP A 195 19.50 -8.59 15.55
N VAL A 196 18.69 -7.64 15.11
CA VAL A 196 17.91 -7.71 13.87
C VAL A 196 18.28 -6.51 13.01
N ALA A 197 18.89 -6.74 11.85
CA ALA A 197 19.21 -5.69 10.90
C ALA A 197 18.04 -5.47 9.93
N ILE A 198 17.49 -4.26 9.89
CA ILE A 198 16.54 -3.82 8.88
C ILE A 198 17.36 -3.36 7.67
N ALA A 199 17.23 -4.06 6.54
CA ALA A 199 18.08 -3.84 5.38
C ALA A 199 17.31 -3.95 4.06
N ALA A 200 17.66 -3.13 3.09
CA ALA A 200 17.28 -3.28 1.70
C ALA A 200 18.14 -4.36 1.05
N VAL A 201 17.52 -5.36 0.42
CA VAL A 201 18.19 -6.51 -0.21
C VAL A 201 17.74 -6.65 -1.66
N ARG A 202 18.69 -6.90 -2.57
CA ARG A 202 18.40 -7.20 -3.97
C ARG A 202 17.62 -8.52 -4.09
N GLN A 203 16.52 -8.51 -4.85
CA GLN A 203 15.69 -9.70 -5.08
C GLN A 203 16.55 -10.92 -5.48
N GLY A 204 16.24 -12.09 -4.90
CA GLY A 204 16.97 -13.34 -5.12
C GLY A 204 18.23 -13.51 -4.26
N SER A 205 18.73 -12.45 -3.62
CA SER A 205 19.94 -12.51 -2.78
C SER A 205 19.66 -12.94 -1.33
N HIS A 206 18.38 -13.06 -0.94
CA HIS A 206 17.94 -13.29 0.44
C HIS A 206 18.60 -14.52 1.09
N ARG A 207 18.66 -15.64 0.35
CA ARG A 207 19.26 -16.88 0.86
C ARG A 207 20.76 -16.71 1.13
N ARG A 208 21.48 -15.98 0.25
CA ARG A 208 22.91 -15.72 0.40
C ARG A 208 23.19 -14.82 1.59
N VAL A 209 22.48 -13.68 1.66
CA VAL A 209 22.63 -12.71 2.76
C VAL A 209 22.30 -13.37 4.10
N ARG A 210 21.23 -14.18 4.17
CA ARG A 210 20.89 -14.92 5.39
C ARG A 210 21.97 -15.95 5.76
N ALA A 211 22.50 -16.70 4.80
CA ALA A 211 23.56 -17.67 5.06
C ALA A 211 24.82 -17.00 5.63
N LEU A 212 25.15 -15.80 5.14
CA LEU A 212 26.31 -15.00 5.58
C LEU A 212 26.24 -14.65 7.07
N VAL A 213 25.06 -14.25 7.58
CA VAL A 213 24.94 -13.74 8.96
C VAL A 213 24.33 -14.72 9.96
N CYS A 214 23.56 -15.71 9.50
CA CYS A 214 22.99 -16.73 10.39
C CYS A 214 23.95 -17.93 10.60
N GLY A 215 24.78 -18.24 9.60
CA GLY A 215 25.46 -19.54 9.48
C GLY A 215 24.51 -20.57 8.88
N GLY A 216 25.01 -21.39 7.94
CA GLY A 216 24.19 -22.43 7.30
C GLY A 216 23.51 -23.34 8.32
N GLN A 217 22.23 -23.65 8.09
CA GLN A 217 21.57 -24.78 8.75
C GLN A 217 22.14 -26.08 8.20
#